data_AF-A0A951RJV3-F1
#
_entry.id   AF-A0A951RJV3-F1
#
_cell.length_a   1.000
_cell.length_b   1.000
_cell.length_c   1.000
_cell.angle_alpha   90.00
_cell.angle_beta   90.00
_cell.angle_gamma   90.00
#
_symmetry.space_group_name_H-M   'P 1'
#
loop_
_entity.id
_entity.type
_entity.pdbx_description
1 polymer ?
#
loop_
_entity_poly.entity_id
_entity_poly.type
_entity_poly.pdbx_seq_one_letter_code
_entity_poly.pdbx_strand_id
1 'polypeptide(L)'
;MKKFRFFKFMMIALIAGSVITFTACSDDDDDPDVVNKTELAAKIQEAEDLLENTTEGTAEGQYMPGAKAALQEVVDLAKTVYNNADATQVQVDNAVVALNQAIQAYEAMAVVPIAPEALVGHWTFDEGEGTTANDYSGNNFHGTLMSGADTWGGGLPVWSTDRYGNDGQALFFNEGAYVHIPNNAAFSPANITISLWINAAEILENNRFIGLHSWNGYKFQLQSANKSFFTIATTDGIYDRDTDPPLNVNEWYHLAVTFGGGNMTFYVDGTQTQVWDNTPGTALPVTGNALVFGRDTDVYAADDSNYGEDLIIPLAWGGYLHGYMDEVRIYNTVLSATQIQSIFDTEKP
;
A
#
# COMPACT_ATOMS: atom_id res chain seq x y z
N MET A 1 2.83 5.59 8.82
CA MET A 1 3.32 6.75 9.62
C MET A 1 2.63 6.99 10.98
N LYS A 2 1.30 6.85 11.16
CA LYS A 2 0.65 7.08 12.49
C LYS A 2 1.12 6.12 13.58
N LYS A 3 1.26 4.81 13.29
CA LYS A 3 1.83 3.82 14.22
C LYS A 3 3.28 4.15 14.58
N PHE A 4 4.08 4.60 13.61
CA PHE A 4 5.48 5.01 13.84
C PHE A 4 5.59 6.27 14.72
N ARG A 5 4.74 7.27 14.48
CA ARG A 5 4.62 8.44 15.37
C ARG A 5 4.18 8.05 16.78
N PHE A 6 3.21 7.15 16.91
CA PHE A 6 2.75 6.65 18.20
C PHE A 6 3.83 5.84 18.94
N PHE A 7 4.57 4.99 18.23
CA PHE A 7 5.69 4.21 18.78
C PHE A 7 6.85 5.11 19.23
N LYS A 8 7.17 6.13 18.42
CA LYS A 8 8.11 7.22 18.75
C LYS A 8 7.70 7.95 20.04
N PHE A 9 6.42 8.31 20.20
CA PHE A 9 5.92 8.90 21.45
C PHE A 9 6.05 7.96 22.66
N MET A 10 5.80 6.66 22.48
CA MET A 10 5.87 5.67 23.56
C MET A 10 7.31 5.42 24.04
N MET A 11 8.28 5.36 23.12
CA MET A 11 9.71 5.21 23.46
C MET A 11 10.26 6.42 24.22
N ILE A 12 9.89 7.63 23.80
CA ILE A 12 10.28 8.88 24.48
C ILE A 12 9.69 8.90 25.90
N ALA A 13 8.45 8.45 26.09
CA ALA A 13 7.79 8.38 27.40
C ALA A 13 8.43 7.34 28.34
N LEU A 14 8.91 6.21 27.82
CA LEU A 14 9.62 5.17 28.59
C LEU A 14 10.94 5.66 29.17
N ILE A 15 11.64 6.56 28.46
CA ILE A 15 12.91 7.14 28.91
C ILE A 15 12.68 8.35 29.84
N ALA A 16 11.57 9.08 29.69
CA ALA A 16 11.25 10.28 30.46
C ALA A 16 10.52 10.05 31.80
N GLY A 17 10.23 8.80 32.17
CA GLY A 17 9.47 8.45 33.38
C GLY A 17 10.21 8.77 34.68
N SER A 18 9.99 9.98 35.23
CA SER A 18 10.45 10.38 36.56
C SER A 18 9.61 9.70 37.67
N VAL A 19 10.22 8.84 38.49
CA VAL A 19 9.58 8.33 39.71
C VAL A 19 9.91 9.26 40.89
N ILE A 20 8.87 9.72 41.57
CA ILE A 20 8.92 10.50 42.82
C ILE A 20 9.61 9.64 43.89
N THR A 21 10.75 10.10 44.41
CA THR A 21 11.46 9.41 45.50
C THR A 21 10.83 9.77 46.84
N PHE A 22 10.27 8.78 47.55
CA PHE A 22 10.05 8.87 48.99
C PHE A 22 11.31 8.40 49.70
N THR A 23 12.01 9.31 50.37
CA THR A 23 13.18 8.98 51.19
C THR A 23 12.70 8.34 52.50
N ALA A 24 12.94 7.04 52.67
CA ALA A 24 12.88 6.37 53.96
C ALA A 24 14.32 6.05 54.39
N CYS A 25 14.80 6.73 55.42
CA CYS A 25 16.12 6.47 55.99
C CYS A 25 16.07 5.19 56.84
N SER A 26 16.89 4.21 56.50
CA SER A 26 17.44 3.25 57.46
C SER A 26 18.92 3.08 57.14
N ASP A 27 19.77 3.42 58.12
CA ASP A 27 21.20 3.17 58.13
C ASP A 27 21.43 1.65 58.02
N ASP A 28 21.86 1.19 56.85
CA ASP A 28 22.64 -0.03 56.69
C ASP A 28 23.71 0.27 55.63
N ASP A 29 24.96 -0.08 55.96
CA ASP A 29 26.16 0.07 55.12
C ASP A 29 26.10 -0.89 53.91
N ASP A 30 25.14 -0.69 53.00
CA ASP A 30 25.14 -1.30 51.68
C ASP A 30 26.04 -0.43 50.77
N ASP A 31 27.13 -1.02 50.28
CA ASP A 31 27.92 -0.49 49.17
C ASP A 31 26.94 -0.06 48.07
N PRO A 32 26.91 1.21 47.62
CA PRO A 32 25.91 1.65 46.66
C PRO A 32 25.99 0.75 45.42
N ASP A 33 24.91 -0.02 45.18
CA ASP A 33 24.80 -0.92 44.03
C ASP A 33 25.23 -0.16 42.76
N VAL A 34 26.41 -0.52 42.24
CA VAL A 34 26.98 0.16 41.07
C VAL A 34 26.09 -0.13 39.87
N VAL A 35 25.49 0.93 39.32
CA VAL A 35 24.60 0.85 38.15
C VAL A 35 25.36 0.25 36.96
N ASN A 36 24.86 -0.87 36.44
CA ASN A 36 25.46 -1.58 35.32
C ASN A 36 24.93 -1.04 33.99
N LYS A 37 25.80 -0.40 33.21
CA LYS A 37 25.49 0.21 31.90
C LYS A 37 26.00 -0.59 30.70
N THR A 38 26.47 -1.81 30.91
CA THR A 38 27.15 -2.60 29.87
C THR A 38 26.24 -2.90 28.68
N GLU A 39 25.00 -3.32 28.95
CA GLU A 39 24.03 -3.63 27.90
C GLU A 39 23.58 -2.37 27.14
N LEU A 40 23.38 -1.25 27.86
CA LEU A 40 23.06 0.04 27.22
C LEU A 40 24.17 0.50 26.28
N ALA A 41 25.43 0.36 26.68
CA ALA A 41 26.58 0.67 25.82
C ALA A 41 26.57 -0.19 24.55
N ALA A 42 26.36 -1.51 24.69
CA ALA A 42 26.31 -2.44 23.57
C ALA A 42 25.19 -2.08 22.59
N LYS A 43 24.01 -1.72 23.09
CA LYS A 43 22.87 -1.33 22.23
C LYS A 43 23.03 0.03 21.57
N ILE A 44 23.69 0.99 22.23
CA ILE A 44 24.08 2.25 21.60
C ILE A 44 25.00 1.96 20.41
N GLN A 45 26.03 1.13 20.60
CA GLN A 45 26.96 0.78 19.52
C GLN A 45 26.25 0.08 18.36
N GLU A 46 25.39 -0.91 18.63
CA GLU A 46 24.62 -1.61 17.59
C GLU A 46 23.76 -0.65 16.75
N ALA A 47 23.08 0.29 17.40
CA ALA A 47 22.29 1.29 16.70
C ALA A 47 23.15 2.29 15.90
N GLU A 48 24.30 2.71 16.43
CA GLU A 48 25.25 3.57 15.71
C GLU A 48 25.83 2.87 14.48
N ASP A 49 26.17 1.58 14.60
CA ASP A 49 26.65 0.77 13.49
C ASP A 49 25.60 0.67 12.37
N LEU A 50 24.32 0.48 12.73
CA LEU A 50 23.22 0.51 11.77
C LEU A 50 23.12 1.88 11.08
N LEU A 51 23.20 2.97 11.84
CA LEU A 51 23.14 4.34 11.32
C LEU A 51 24.32 4.67 10.41
N GLU A 52 25.51 4.11 10.63
CA GLU A 52 26.69 4.33 9.80
C GLU A 52 26.66 3.48 8.53
N ASN A 53 26.30 2.20 8.64
CA ASN A 53 26.53 1.20 7.59
C ASN A 53 25.35 0.97 6.63
N THR A 54 24.24 1.67 6.81
CA THR A 54 23.06 1.54 5.95
C THR A 54 22.82 2.82 5.14
N THR A 55 21.96 2.79 4.13
CA THR A 55 21.60 3.96 3.34
C THR A 55 20.08 4.11 3.30
N GLU A 56 19.60 5.36 3.38
CA GLU A 56 18.19 5.64 3.17
C GLU A 56 17.88 5.86 1.68
N GLY A 57 16.70 5.42 1.27
CA GLY A 57 16.15 5.66 -0.05
C GLY A 57 15.03 4.68 -0.38
N THR A 58 14.64 4.61 -1.65
CA THR A 58 13.51 3.79 -2.10
C THR A 58 13.95 2.48 -2.74
N ALA A 59 15.25 2.29 -2.96
CA ALA A 59 15.76 1.11 -3.65
C ALA A 59 15.88 -0.10 -2.70
N GLU A 60 15.89 -1.28 -3.29
CA GLU A 60 16.07 -2.53 -2.56
C GLU A 60 17.35 -2.54 -1.72
N GLY A 61 17.25 -3.04 -0.48
CA GLY A 61 18.36 -3.06 0.47
C GLY A 61 18.65 -1.71 1.13
N GLN A 62 17.94 -0.64 0.76
CA GLN A 62 17.94 0.63 1.49
C GLN A 62 16.87 0.63 2.59
N TYR A 63 16.90 1.65 3.42
CA TYR A 63 15.91 1.91 4.47
C TYR A 63 15.03 3.08 4.08
N MET A 64 13.73 3.03 4.41
CA MET A 64 12.83 4.14 4.05
C MET A 64 13.34 5.49 4.59
N PRO A 65 13.20 6.59 3.82
CA PRO A 65 13.61 7.92 4.27
C PRO A 65 13.02 8.31 5.64
N GLY A 66 13.86 8.80 6.54
CA GLY A 66 13.50 9.15 7.92
C GLY A 66 13.59 8.02 8.94
N ALA A 67 13.87 6.77 8.53
CA ALA A 67 14.15 5.66 9.43
C ALA A 67 15.35 5.96 10.35
N LYS A 68 16.46 6.43 9.77
CA LYS A 68 17.70 6.78 10.49
C LYS A 68 17.47 7.94 11.45
N ALA A 69 16.74 8.96 11.03
CA ALA A 69 16.43 10.11 11.88
C ALA A 69 15.67 9.68 13.14
N ALA A 70 14.75 8.72 13.02
CA ALA A 70 14.00 8.19 14.16
C ALA A 70 14.86 7.31 15.09
N LEU A 71 15.73 6.45 14.53
CA LEU A 71 16.64 5.66 15.34
C LEU A 71 17.65 6.56 16.08
N GLN A 72 18.20 7.58 15.41
CA GLN A 72 19.13 8.54 15.99
C GLN A 72 18.54 9.26 17.21
N GLU A 73 17.27 9.65 17.17
CA GLU A 73 16.61 10.31 18.29
C GLU A 73 16.56 9.43 19.55
N VAL A 74 16.33 8.12 19.39
CA VAL A 74 16.35 7.18 20.52
C VAL A 74 17.79 6.92 21.00
N VAL A 75 18.76 6.88 20.08
CA VAL A 75 20.20 6.81 20.43
C VAL A 75 20.63 8.01 21.27
N ASP A 76 20.21 9.23 20.91
CA ASP A 76 20.55 10.45 21.65
C ASP A 76 19.97 10.44 23.08
N LEU A 77 18.74 9.94 23.23
CA LEU A 77 18.11 9.74 24.54
C LEU A 77 18.83 8.66 25.36
N ALA A 78 19.17 7.53 24.75
CA ALA A 78 19.93 6.46 25.39
C ALA A 78 21.31 6.94 25.87
N LYS A 79 22.02 7.73 25.05
CA LYS A 79 23.29 8.37 25.43
C LYS A 79 23.14 9.35 26.60
N THR A 80 22.00 10.04 26.70
CA THR A 80 21.73 10.91 27.85
C THR A 80 21.65 10.10 29.15
N VAL A 81 20.97 8.95 29.15
CA VAL A 81 20.93 8.02 30.30
C VAL A 81 22.31 7.41 30.59
N TYR A 82 23.02 7.02 29.53
CA TYR A 82 24.36 6.44 29.64
C TYR A 82 25.37 7.40 30.30
N ASN A 83 25.35 8.68 29.92
CA ASN A 83 26.28 9.69 30.43
C ASN A 83 25.86 10.31 31.77
N ASN A 84 24.63 10.08 32.24
CA ASN A 84 24.17 10.58 33.52
C ASN A 84 24.76 9.75 34.69
N ALA A 85 25.61 10.38 35.51
CA ALA A 85 26.22 9.74 36.68
C ALA A 85 25.19 9.31 37.74
N ASP A 86 24.04 9.99 37.79
CA ASP A 86 22.96 9.74 38.76
C ASP A 86 21.85 8.85 38.19
N ALA A 87 22.06 8.22 37.02
CA ALA A 87 21.06 7.34 36.43
C ALA A 87 20.81 6.12 37.31
N THR A 88 19.55 5.78 37.57
CA THR A 88 19.19 4.55 38.29
C THR A 88 19.26 3.33 37.37
N GLN A 89 19.38 2.12 37.92
CA GLN A 89 19.35 0.90 37.12
C GLN A 89 18.05 0.78 36.30
N VAL A 90 16.91 1.17 36.88
CA VAL A 90 15.62 1.19 36.18
C VAL A 90 15.64 2.11 34.95
N GLN A 91 16.28 3.28 35.04
CA GLN A 91 16.41 4.18 33.89
C GLN A 91 17.29 3.56 32.79
N VAL A 92 18.37 2.86 33.17
CA VAL A 92 19.25 2.15 32.24
C VAL A 92 18.51 1.01 31.55
N ASP A 93 17.79 0.18 32.30
CA ASP A 93 17.03 -0.95 31.76
C ASP A 93 15.91 -0.48 30.81
N ASN A 94 15.21 0.61 31.18
CA ASN A 94 14.20 1.21 30.31
C ASN A 94 14.82 1.77 29.01
N ALA A 95 16.00 2.38 29.08
CA ALA A 95 16.72 2.85 27.89
C ALA A 95 17.14 1.70 26.98
N VAL A 96 17.58 0.57 27.54
CA VAL A 96 17.87 -0.66 26.79
C VAL A 96 16.63 -1.17 26.07
N VAL A 97 15.50 -1.27 26.77
CA VAL A 97 14.22 -1.72 26.17
C VAL A 97 13.79 -0.81 25.04
N ALA A 98 13.82 0.52 25.26
CA ALA A 98 13.44 1.50 24.24
C ALA A 98 14.35 1.43 23.02
N LEU A 99 15.67 1.34 23.21
CA LEU A 99 16.62 1.26 22.10
C LEU A 99 16.51 -0.06 21.33
N ASN A 100 16.31 -1.18 22.01
CA ASN A 100 16.04 -2.48 21.37
C ASN A 100 14.80 -2.44 20.48
N GLN A 101 13.72 -1.84 20.96
CA GLN A 101 12.50 -1.68 20.18
C GLN A 101 12.72 -0.75 18.98
N ALA A 102 13.59 0.27 19.12
CA ALA A 102 13.88 1.23 18.05
C ALA A 102 14.72 0.59 16.95
N ILE A 103 15.70 -0.24 17.33
CA ILE A 103 16.48 -1.07 16.39
C ILE A 103 15.55 -1.99 15.60
N GLN A 104 14.65 -2.73 16.27
CA GLN A 104 13.68 -3.60 15.56
C GLN A 104 12.75 -2.82 14.63
N ALA A 105 12.29 -1.65 15.06
CA ALA A 105 11.48 -0.78 14.22
C ALA A 105 12.26 -0.25 13.01
N TYR A 106 13.54 0.07 13.18
CA TYR A 106 14.45 0.47 12.11
C TYR A 106 14.66 -0.65 11.10
N GLU A 107 14.99 -1.86 11.56
CA GLU A 107 15.15 -3.06 10.72
C GLU A 107 13.89 -3.38 9.91
N ALA A 108 12.71 -3.20 10.51
CA ALA A 108 11.42 -3.36 9.83
C ALA A 108 11.16 -2.30 8.75
N MET A 109 11.94 -1.22 8.68
CA MET A 109 11.87 -0.20 7.63
C MET A 109 12.80 -0.48 6.44
N ALA A 110 13.50 -1.61 6.43
CA ALA A 110 14.22 -2.06 5.26
C ALA A 110 13.27 -2.25 4.07
N VAL A 111 13.64 -1.70 2.92
CA VAL A 111 12.96 -1.93 1.64
C VAL A 111 13.44 -3.28 1.12
N VAL A 112 12.62 -4.30 1.33
CA VAL A 112 12.88 -5.66 0.85
C VAL A 112 12.54 -5.71 -0.64
N PRO A 113 13.42 -6.29 -1.48
CA PRO A 113 13.13 -6.56 -2.88
C PRO A 113 11.74 -7.14 -3.11
N ILE A 114 11.05 -6.65 -4.14
CA ILE A 114 9.91 -7.38 -4.66
C ILE A 114 10.49 -8.43 -5.60
N ALA A 115 10.31 -9.70 -5.27
CA ALA A 115 10.78 -10.79 -6.11
C ALA A 115 10.25 -10.59 -7.55
N PRO A 116 11.09 -10.58 -8.60
CA PRO A 116 10.65 -10.29 -9.97
C PRO A 116 9.51 -11.19 -10.45
N GLU A 117 9.55 -12.47 -10.06
CA GLU A 117 8.50 -13.46 -10.35
C GLU A 117 7.15 -13.18 -9.67
N ALA A 118 7.13 -12.25 -8.70
CA ALA A 118 5.89 -11.81 -8.07
C ALA A 118 5.11 -10.85 -8.96
N LEU A 119 5.78 -10.13 -9.87
CA LEU A 119 5.13 -9.19 -10.78
C LEU A 119 4.41 -9.96 -11.90
N VAL A 120 3.09 -9.87 -11.91
CA VAL A 120 2.22 -10.51 -12.90
C VAL A 120 2.09 -9.65 -14.15
N GLY A 121 1.89 -8.35 -13.99
CA GLY A 121 1.72 -7.42 -15.11
C GLY A 121 2.01 -5.99 -14.68
N HIS A 122 2.54 -5.19 -15.60
CA HIS A 122 2.87 -3.79 -15.39
C HIS A 122 2.59 -2.97 -16.65
N TRP A 123 1.60 -2.06 -16.60
CA TRP A 123 1.24 -1.18 -17.70
C TRP A 123 1.54 0.26 -17.29
N THR A 124 2.55 0.88 -17.92
CA THR A 124 2.96 2.26 -17.61
C THR A 124 2.09 3.29 -18.32
N PHE A 125 1.49 2.94 -19.45
CA PHE A 125 0.75 3.87 -20.31
C PHE A 125 1.61 5.03 -20.88
N ASP A 126 2.88 4.75 -21.16
CA ASP A 126 3.82 5.70 -21.79
C ASP A 126 3.85 5.63 -23.32
N GLU A 127 3.00 4.83 -23.96
CA GLU A 127 3.05 4.66 -25.41
C GLU A 127 2.67 5.94 -26.19
N GLY A 128 1.77 6.76 -25.63
CA GLY A 128 1.34 8.04 -26.17
C GLY A 128 0.52 8.00 -27.47
N GLU A 129 0.47 6.86 -28.16
CA GLU A 129 -0.31 6.70 -29.39
C GLU A 129 -0.72 5.24 -29.65
N GLY A 130 -1.61 5.06 -30.63
CA GLY A 130 -2.12 3.74 -31.01
C GLY A 130 -3.14 3.18 -30.01
N THR A 131 -3.38 1.87 -30.11
CA THR A 131 -4.44 1.17 -29.36
C THR A 131 -3.90 0.02 -28.51
N THR A 132 -2.59 0.01 -28.23
CA THR A 132 -1.94 -1.03 -27.44
C THR A 132 -1.41 -0.43 -26.15
N ALA A 133 -1.77 -1.04 -25.02
CA ALA A 133 -1.13 -0.78 -23.74
C ALA A 133 -0.14 -1.91 -23.47
N ASN A 134 1.16 -1.62 -23.40
CA ASN A 134 2.15 -2.68 -23.25
C ASN A 134 2.27 -3.15 -21.81
N ASP A 135 2.49 -4.46 -21.66
CA ASP A 135 2.92 -5.04 -20.41
C ASP A 135 4.46 -5.07 -20.35
N TYR A 136 5.02 -4.33 -19.41
CA TYR A 136 6.45 -4.19 -19.14
C TYR A 136 6.95 -5.18 -18.07
N SER A 137 6.09 -6.06 -17.54
CA SER A 137 6.51 -7.10 -16.58
C SER A 137 7.40 -8.19 -17.20
N GLY A 138 7.39 -8.31 -18.53
CA GLY A 138 8.04 -9.40 -19.27
C GLY A 138 7.13 -10.61 -19.52
N ASN A 139 5.89 -10.60 -19.03
CA ASN A 139 4.91 -11.68 -19.26
C ASN A 139 4.10 -11.52 -20.57
N ASN A 140 4.25 -10.40 -21.26
CA ASN A 140 3.59 -10.08 -22.54
C ASN A 140 2.06 -10.05 -22.47
N PHE A 141 1.50 -9.65 -21.32
CA PHE A 141 0.07 -9.42 -21.13
C PHE A 141 -0.38 -8.07 -21.69
N HIS A 142 -0.02 -7.77 -22.94
CA HIS A 142 -0.40 -6.51 -23.59
C HIS A 142 -1.92 -6.36 -23.65
N GLY A 143 -2.39 -5.16 -23.37
CA GLY A 143 -3.78 -4.76 -23.50
C GLY A 143 -4.09 -4.11 -24.83
N THR A 144 -5.36 -4.17 -25.23
CA THR A 144 -5.90 -3.45 -26.39
C THR A 144 -6.93 -2.43 -25.90
N LEU A 145 -6.83 -1.19 -26.36
CA LEU A 145 -7.82 -0.15 -26.11
C LEU A 145 -9.11 -0.48 -26.86
N MET A 146 -10.23 -0.55 -26.14
CA MET A 146 -11.53 -0.97 -26.62
C MET A 146 -12.60 0.09 -26.36
N SER A 147 -13.56 0.18 -27.27
CA SER A 147 -14.63 1.17 -27.19
C SER A 147 -15.70 0.76 -26.19
N GLY A 148 -16.25 1.73 -25.46
CA GLY A 148 -17.46 1.52 -24.69
C GLY A 148 -18.70 1.25 -25.55
N ALA A 149 -19.83 0.93 -24.90
CA ALA A 149 -21.10 0.76 -25.58
C ALA A 149 -21.62 2.10 -26.14
N ASP A 150 -22.31 2.06 -27.28
CA ASP A 150 -22.87 3.24 -27.94
C ASP A 150 -23.80 4.07 -27.03
N THR A 151 -24.52 3.42 -26.11
CA THR A 151 -25.41 4.08 -25.15
C THR A 151 -24.67 4.96 -24.13
N TRP A 152 -23.35 4.80 -24.01
CA TRP A 152 -22.48 5.63 -23.19
C TRP A 152 -21.68 6.67 -23.99
N GLY A 153 -21.86 6.71 -25.31
CA GLY A 153 -21.14 7.61 -26.21
C GLY A 153 -20.23 6.89 -27.21
N GLY A 154 -19.72 5.71 -26.84
CA GLY A 154 -18.88 4.89 -27.72
C GLY A 154 -17.53 5.53 -28.02
N GLY A 155 -16.62 5.52 -27.03
CA GLY A 155 -15.27 6.08 -27.13
C GLY A 155 -14.18 5.09 -26.74
N LEU A 156 -12.95 5.32 -27.22
CA LEU A 156 -11.72 4.63 -26.79
C LEU A 156 -11.07 5.37 -25.62
N PRO A 157 -10.20 4.71 -24.82
CA PRO A 157 -9.32 5.43 -23.90
C PRO A 157 -8.45 6.41 -24.68
N VAL A 158 -8.16 7.56 -24.07
CA VAL A 158 -7.43 8.66 -24.73
C VAL A 158 -6.09 8.85 -24.02
N TRP A 159 -5.00 8.83 -24.78
CA TRP A 159 -3.68 9.20 -24.28
C TRP A 159 -3.69 10.64 -23.76
N SER A 160 -3.23 10.82 -22.52
CA SER A 160 -3.36 12.05 -21.77
C SER A 160 -2.09 12.34 -20.98
N THR A 161 -2.07 13.53 -20.39
CA THR A 161 -1.02 13.96 -19.48
C THR A 161 -1.02 13.13 -18.19
N ASP A 162 0.18 12.73 -17.76
CA ASP A 162 0.41 12.04 -16.48
C ASP A 162 0.38 12.99 -15.27
N ARG A 163 0.78 12.45 -14.12
CA ARG A 163 0.90 13.17 -12.85
C ARG A 163 2.07 14.18 -12.78
N TYR A 164 3.02 14.11 -13.70
CA TYR A 164 4.16 15.02 -13.80
C TYR A 164 3.95 16.14 -14.83
N GLY A 165 2.87 16.08 -15.63
CA GLY A 165 2.62 17.04 -16.71
C GLY A 165 3.17 16.60 -18.07
N ASN A 166 3.61 15.36 -18.21
CA ASN A 166 4.12 14.81 -19.47
C ASN A 166 2.97 14.30 -20.34
N ASP A 167 2.91 14.77 -21.59
CA ASP A 167 1.85 14.41 -22.54
C ASP A 167 1.99 12.96 -23.02
N GLY A 168 0.85 12.26 -23.14
CA GLY A 168 0.78 10.87 -23.61
C GLY A 168 1.32 9.81 -22.65
N GLN A 169 1.48 10.13 -21.37
CA GLN A 169 2.02 9.23 -20.33
C GLN A 169 0.97 8.75 -19.31
N ALA A 170 -0.31 8.88 -19.66
CA ALA A 170 -1.42 8.29 -18.93
C ALA A 170 -2.58 8.01 -19.89
N LEU A 171 -3.59 7.26 -19.43
CA LEU A 171 -4.84 7.08 -20.15
C LEU A 171 -5.99 7.76 -19.44
N PHE A 172 -6.78 8.53 -20.18
CA PHE A 172 -8.08 9.04 -19.78
C PHE A 172 -9.19 8.10 -20.25
N PHE A 173 -10.10 7.77 -19.33
CA PHE A 173 -11.24 6.90 -19.55
C PHE A 173 -12.53 7.70 -19.38
N ASN A 174 -13.44 7.52 -20.35
CA ASN A 174 -14.80 8.01 -20.33
C ASN A 174 -15.66 7.17 -21.31
N GLU A 175 -16.97 7.38 -21.35
CA GLU A 175 -17.89 6.77 -22.32
C GLU A 175 -17.85 5.23 -22.35
N GLY A 176 -17.49 4.62 -21.20
CA GLY A 176 -17.31 3.18 -21.04
C GLY A 176 -16.11 2.58 -21.77
N ALA A 177 -15.18 3.42 -22.22
CA ALA A 177 -13.90 3.02 -22.76
C ALA A 177 -13.13 2.13 -21.77
N TYR A 178 -12.35 1.19 -22.28
CA TYR A 178 -11.59 0.26 -21.45
C TYR A 178 -10.35 -0.29 -22.15
N VAL A 179 -9.43 -0.83 -21.37
CA VAL A 179 -8.35 -1.67 -21.90
C VAL A 179 -8.74 -3.13 -21.68
N HIS A 180 -8.68 -3.95 -22.72
CA HIS A 180 -8.94 -5.39 -22.69
C HIS A 180 -7.63 -6.17 -22.70
N ILE A 181 -7.44 -7.05 -21.72
CA ILE A 181 -6.32 -7.98 -21.64
C ILE A 181 -6.87 -9.42 -21.65
N PRO A 182 -6.52 -10.25 -22.65
CA PRO A 182 -7.07 -11.60 -22.76
C PRO A 182 -6.90 -12.43 -21.48
N ASN A 183 -7.93 -13.21 -21.12
CA ASN A 183 -7.95 -14.01 -19.90
C ASN A 183 -6.66 -14.84 -19.73
N ASN A 184 -6.09 -14.80 -18.53
CA ASN A 184 -4.98 -15.65 -18.13
C ASN A 184 -5.12 -16.06 -16.66
N ALA A 185 -4.74 -17.30 -16.33
CA ALA A 185 -4.78 -17.80 -14.96
C ALA A 185 -3.88 -16.98 -13.99
N ALA A 186 -2.84 -16.31 -14.51
CA ALA A 186 -1.97 -15.45 -13.73
C ALA A 186 -2.71 -14.25 -13.09
N PHE A 187 -3.86 -13.84 -13.64
CA PHE A 187 -4.67 -12.76 -13.09
C PHE A 187 -5.56 -13.18 -11.92
N SER A 188 -5.62 -14.48 -11.58
CA SER A 188 -6.33 -14.99 -10.39
C SER A 188 -5.39 -15.71 -9.41
N PRO A 189 -4.33 -15.06 -8.91
CA PRO A 189 -3.44 -15.67 -7.94
C PRO A 189 -4.14 -15.81 -6.58
N ALA A 190 -3.71 -16.80 -5.77
CA ALA A 190 -4.33 -17.07 -4.46
C ALA A 190 -4.22 -15.89 -3.48
N ASN A 191 -3.12 -15.13 -3.59
CA ASN A 191 -2.90 -13.85 -2.93
C ASN A 191 -2.63 -12.80 -4.01
N ILE A 192 -3.05 -11.57 -3.81
CA ILE A 192 -2.93 -10.52 -4.82
C ILE A 192 -2.55 -9.18 -4.20
N THR A 193 -1.72 -8.43 -4.91
CA THR A 193 -1.58 -6.99 -4.71
C THR A 193 -1.88 -6.28 -6.02
N ILE A 194 -2.70 -5.23 -5.97
CA ILE A 194 -2.95 -4.34 -7.09
C ILE A 194 -2.46 -2.95 -6.67
N SER A 195 -1.69 -2.30 -7.53
CA SER A 195 -1.16 -0.93 -7.35
C SER A 195 -1.44 -0.13 -8.62
N LEU A 196 -1.89 1.11 -8.50
CA LEU A 196 -2.18 1.97 -9.65
C LEU A 196 -2.24 3.44 -9.21
N TRP A 197 -1.98 4.35 -10.15
CA TRP A 197 -2.25 5.76 -9.99
C TRP A 197 -3.61 6.10 -10.62
N ILE A 198 -4.42 6.89 -9.91
CA ILE A 198 -5.74 7.32 -10.37
C ILE A 198 -5.91 8.82 -10.19
N ASN A 199 -6.63 9.43 -11.13
CA ASN A 199 -7.20 10.76 -10.95
C ASN A 199 -8.65 10.76 -11.41
N ALA A 200 -9.60 10.75 -10.48
CA ALA A 200 -11.02 10.68 -10.79
C ALA A 200 -11.53 12.05 -11.22
N ALA A 201 -12.17 12.14 -12.39
CA ALA A 201 -12.71 13.40 -12.91
C ALA A 201 -14.00 13.82 -12.17
N GLU A 202 -14.75 12.84 -11.67
CA GLU A 202 -16.01 13.06 -10.95
C GLU A 202 -16.28 11.99 -9.89
N ILE A 203 -17.17 12.33 -8.95
CA ILE A 203 -17.63 11.42 -7.91
C ILE A 203 -18.82 10.63 -8.47
N LEU A 204 -18.57 9.37 -8.79
CA LEU A 204 -19.60 8.42 -9.19
C LEU A 204 -19.57 7.21 -8.27
N GLU A 205 -20.76 6.69 -7.97
CA GLU A 205 -20.85 5.34 -7.44
C GLU A 205 -20.41 4.37 -8.53
N ASN A 206 -19.45 3.50 -8.22
CA ASN A 206 -18.86 2.53 -9.16
C ASN A 206 -17.93 3.16 -10.20
N ASN A 207 -17.03 4.06 -9.77
CA ASN A 207 -15.95 4.55 -10.62
C ASN A 207 -14.86 3.45 -10.73
N ARG A 208 -14.93 2.59 -11.76
CA ARG A 208 -14.26 1.28 -11.79
C ARG A 208 -12.87 1.32 -12.42
N PHE A 209 -11.84 0.94 -11.68
CA PHE A 209 -10.46 0.99 -12.13
C PHE A 209 -10.06 -0.27 -12.88
N ILE A 210 -10.23 -1.42 -12.25
CA ILE A 210 -9.75 -2.70 -12.75
C ILE A 210 -10.71 -3.78 -12.29
N GLY A 211 -10.97 -4.75 -13.16
CA GLY A 211 -11.73 -5.92 -12.78
C GLY A 211 -11.50 -7.11 -13.68
N LEU A 212 -11.75 -8.27 -13.10
CA LEU A 212 -11.74 -9.55 -13.80
C LEU A 212 -13.16 -10.13 -13.85
N HIS A 213 -13.90 -9.98 -12.75
CA HIS A 213 -15.33 -10.27 -12.67
C HIS A 213 -15.90 -9.58 -11.44
N SER A 214 -17.10 -9.02 -11.57
CA SER A 214 -17.72 -8.14 -10.58
C SER A 214 -18.06 -8.80 -9.24
N TRP A 215 -18.55 -10.05 -9.22
CA TRP A 215 -18.77 -10.83 -7.97
C TRP A 215 -17.93 -12.10 -7.83
N ASN A 216 -17.63 -12.80 -8.93
CA ASN A 216 -16.97 -14.12 -8.89
C ASN A 216 -15.45 -14.05 -9.11
N GLY A 217 -14.89 -12.84 -9.08
CA GLY A 217 -13.46 -12.57 -9.24
C GLY A 217 -13.06 -11.44 -8.31
N TYR A 218 -12.56 -10.36 -8.87
CA TYR A 218 -12.35 -9.12 -8.12
C TYR A 218 -12.64 -7.90 -8.98
N LYS A 219 -12.90 -6.79 -8.28
CA LYS A 219 -12.95 -5.44 -8.84
C LYS A 219 -12.37 -4.42 -7.85
N PHE A 220 -11.66 -3.43 -8.38
CA PHE A 220 -11.15 -2.30 -7.62
C PHE A 220 -11.72 -1.00 -8.19
N GLN A 221 -12.29 -0.16 -7.33
CA GLN A 221 -13.05 1.02 -7.74
C GLN A 221 -13.11 2.10 -6.65
N LEU A 222 -13.69 3.25 -6.96
CA LEU A 222 -14.32 4.11 -5.96
C LEU A 222 -15.79 3.75 -5.80
N GLN A 223 -16.26 3.75 -4.55
CA GLN A 223 -17.67 3.56 -4.21
C GLN A 223 -18.23 4.80 -3.49
N SER A 224 -19.40 4.66 -2.85
CA SER A 224 -20.14 5.73 -2.19
C SER A 224 -19.22 6.59 -1.32
N ALA A 225 -19.44 7.90 -1.35
CA ALA A 225 -18.58 8.92 -0.76
C ALA A 225 -17.15 9.00 -1.33
N ASN A 226 -16.87 8.44 -2.51
CA ASN A 226 -15.58 8.49 -3.20
C ASN A 226 -14.45 7.76 -2.45
N LYS A 227 -14.79 6.67 -1.75
CA LYS A 227 -13.83 5.82 -1.03
C LYS A 227 -13.27 4.73 -1.94
N SER A 228 -11.97 4.48 -1.82
CA SER A 228 -11.32 3.31 -2.41
C SER A 228 -11.96 2.03 -1.87
N PHE A 229 -12.36 1.14 -2.78
CA PHE A 229 -13.18 -0.03 -2.49
C PHE A 229 -12.76 -1.24 -3.33
N PHE A 230 -12.61 -2.40 -2.70
CA PHE A 230 -12.23 -3.64 -3.35
C PHE A 230 -13.21 -4.76 -3.02
N THR A 231 -13.65 -5.46 -4.05
CA THR A 231 -14.40 -6.72 -3.96
C THR A 231 -13.48 -7.87 -4.32
N ILE A 232 -13.52 -8.96 -3.56
CA ILE A 232 -12.89 -10.23 -3.95
C ILE A 232 -13.73 -11.45 -3.56
N ALA A 233 -13.85 -12.39 -4.49
CA ALA A 233 -14.44 -13.70 -4.29
C ALA A 233 -13.39 -14.69 -3.79
N THR A 234 -13.69 -15.37 -2.69
CA THR A 234 -12.78 -16.35 -2.09
C THR A 234 -13.50 -17.68 -1.87
N THR A 235 -12.74 -18.69 -1.48
CA THR A 235 -13.27 -20.00 -1.04
C THR A 235 -14.27 -19.92 0.13
N ASP A 236 -14.24 -18.81 0.89
CA ASP A 236 -14.97 -18.67 2.15
C ASP A 236 -16.09 -17.63 2.06
N GLY A 237 -16.15 -16.86 0.97
CA GLY A 237 -17.18 -15.88 0.71
C GLY A 237 -16.73 -14.77 -0.23
N ILE A 238 -17.61 -13.79 -0.42
CA ILE A 238 -17.31 -12.55 -1.15
C ILE A 238 -17.09 -11.45 -0.13
N TYR A 239 -16.00 -10.71 -0.26
CA TYR A 239 -15.65 -9.62 0.64
C TYR A 239 -15.60 -8.30 -0.11
N ASP A 240 -16.46 -7.39 0.34
CA ASP A 240 -16.51 -5.99 -0.05
C ASP A 240 -15.92 -5.15 1.08
N ARG A 241 -14.89 -4.37 0.79
CA ARG A 241 -14.19 -3.57 1.79
C ARG A 241 -13.79 -2.22 1.21
N ASP A 242 -13.83 -1.20 2.06
CA ASP A 242 -13.41 0.15 1.74
C ASP A 242 -12.34 0.66 2.70
N THR A 243 -11.88 1.88 2.43
CA THR A 243 -11.00 2.63 3.31
C THR A 243 -11.40 4.10 3.37
N ASP A 244 -11.11 4.73 4.50
CA ASP A 244 -11.04 6.18 4.65
C ASP A 244 -9.59 6.69 4.43
N PRO A 245 -9.39 7.99 4.13
CA PRO A 245 -10.42 8.98 3.82
C PRO A 245 -10.99 8.80 2.39
N PRO A 246 -12.12 9.44 2.10
CA PRO A 246 -12.56 9.61 0.71
C PRO A 246 -11.53 10.43 -0.09
N LEU A 247 -11.42 10.15 -1.38
CA LEU A 247 -10.51 10.86 -2.28
C LEU A 247 -11.18 12.12 -2.83
N ASN A 248 -10.39 13.13 -3.16
CA ASN A 248 -10.90 14.26 -3.94
C ASN A 248 -10.86 13.92 -5.44
N VAL A 249 -11.68 14.63 -6.22
CA VAL A 249 -11.61 14.58 -7.68
C VAL A 249 -10.54 15.53 -8.20
N ASN A 250 -10.05 15.27 -9.41
CA ASN A 250 -9.02 16.07 -10.09
C ASN A 250 -7.67 16.10 -9.36
N GLU A 251 -7.38 15.07 -8.57
CA GLU A 251 -6.11 14.87 -7.86
C GLU A 251 -5.58 13.47 -8.15
N TRP A 252 -4.26 13.36 -8.35
CA TRP A 252 -3.59 12.07 -8.51
C TRP A 252 -3.34 11.43 -7.15
N TYR A 253 -3.76 10.17 -7.02
CA TYR A 253 -3.52 9.33 -5.85
C TYR A 253 -2.86 8.03 -6.28
N HIS A 254 -1.88 7.56 -5.52
CA HIS A 254 -1.42 6.19 -5.63
C HIS A 254 -2.26 5.31 -4.71
N LEU A 255 -3.02 4.39 -5.31
CA LEU A 255 -3.85 3.44 -4.58
C LEU A 255 -3.26 2.05 -4.69
N ALA A 256 -3.22 1.34 -3.55
CA ALA A 256 -2.92 -0.08 -3.56
C ALA A 256 -3.84 -0.86 -2.62
N VAL A 257 -4.12 -2.10 -2.99
CA VAL A 257 -4.82 -3.08 -2.15
C VAL A 257 -4.08 -4.40 -2.17
N THR A 258 -3.89 -4.99 -0.99
CA THR A 258 -3.30 -6.33 -0.84
C THR A 258 -4.35 -7.27 -0.25
N PHE A 259 -4.44 -8.49 -0.75
CA PHE A 259 -5.27 -9.56 -0.20
C PHE A 259 -4.46 -10.84 -0.04
N GLY A 260 -4.54 -11.45 1.15
CA GLY A 260 -3.92 -12.73 1.45
C GLY A 260 -3.74 -12.95 2.95
N GLY A 261 -3.53 -14.20 3.35
CA GLY A 261 -3.31 -14.56 4.77
C GLY A 261 -4.48 -14.23 5.70
N GLY A 262 -5.70 -14.13 5.16
CA GLY A 262 -6.91 -13.74 5.91
C GLY A 262 -7.17 -12.25 6.01
N ASN A 263 -6.32 -11.43 5.39
CA ASN A 263 -6.34 -9.98 5.53
C ASN A 263 -6.53 -9.28 4.18
N MET A 264 -7.17 -8.12 4.22
CA MET A 264 -7.21 -7.15 3.13
C MET A 264 -6.72 -5.80 3.64
N THR A 265 -5.75 -5.20 2.97
CA THR A 265 -5.12 -3.95 3.41
C THR A 265 -5.13 -2.93 2.29
N PHE A 266 -5.57 -1.71 2.62
CA PHE A 266 -5.59 -0.58 1.69
C PHE A 266 -4.46 0.40 2.00
N TYR A 267 -3.97 1.02 0.94
CA TYR A 267 -2.94 2.04 0.97
C TYR A 267 -3.35 3.21 0.08
N VAL A 268 -3.12 4.42 0.58
CA VAL A 268 -3.26 5.66 -0.17
C VAL A 268 -1.93 6.41 -0.03
N ASP A 269 -1.32 6.77 -1.16
CA ASP A 269 -0.04 7.49 -1.22
C ASP A 269 1.06 6.80 -0.41
N GLY A 270 1.22 5.50 -0.65
CA GLY A 270 2.18 4.62 0.04
C GLY A 270 1.81 4.29 1.49
N THR A 271 0.87 5.01 2.09
CA THR A 271 0.52 4.88 3.50
C THR A 271 -0.63 3.90 3.70
N GLN A 272 -0.42 2.90 4.56
CA GLN A 272 -1.50 2.00 5.01
C GLN A 272 -2.62 2.79 5.71
N THR A 273 -3.83 2.73 5.16
CA THR A 273 -5.01 3.44 5.65
C THR A 273 -5.97 2.56 6.42
N GLN A 274 -6.15 1.31 5.98
CA GLN A 274 -7.09 0.35 6.61
C GLN A 274 -6.58 -1.09 6.50
N VAL A 275 -6.83 -1.88 7.55
CA VAL A 275 -6.65 -3.34 7.55
C VAL A 275 -7.98 -3.96 7.94
N TRP A 276 -8.45 -4.90 7.13
CA TRP A 276 -9.55 -5.79 7.43
C TRP A 276 -8.96 -7.17 7.70
N ASP A 277 -8.95 -7.60 8.95
CA ASP A 277 -8.39 -8.87 9.44
C ASP A 277 -9.43 -10.01 9.45
N ASN A 278 -10.50 -9.84 8.68
CA ASN A 278 -11.65 -10.73 8.62
C ASN A 278 -12.05 -11.07 7.17
N THR A 279 -11.05 -11.25 6.30
CA THR A 279 -11.22 -11.64 4.90
C THR A 279 -10.52 -12.98 4.62
N PRO A 280 -11.00 -14.10 5.21
CA PRO A 280 -10.40 -15.42 5.05
C PRO A 280 -10.62 -16.04 3.66
N GLY A 281 -10.03 -17.21 3.46
CA GLY A 281 -10.03 -17.95 2.20
C GLY A 281 -8.94 -17.50 1.23
N THR A 282 -8.95 -18.12 0.05
CA THR A 282 -8.05 -17.79 -1.08
C THR A 282 -8.87 -17.29 -2.25
N ALA A 283 -8.32 -16.38 -3.05
CA ALA A 283 -9.01 -15.86 -4.23
C ALA A 283 -9.44 -17.00 -5.17
N LEU A 284 -10.64 -16.91 -5.74
CA LEU A 284 -11.14 -17.90 -6.68
C LEU A 284 -10.56 -17.70 -8.09
N PRO A 285 -10.25 -18.78 -8.83
CA PRO A 285 -9.86 -18.66 -10.22
C PRO A 285 -11.04 -18.23 -11.08
N VAL A 286 -10.82 -17.25 -11.95
CA VAL A 286 -11.80 -16.85 -12.98
C VAL A 286 -11.43 -17.49 -14.30
N THR A 287 -12.40 -18.07 -15.01
CA THR A 287 -12.19 -18.65 -16.34
C THR A 287 -13.08 -17.95 -17.36
N GLY A 288 -12.46 -17.51 -18.46
CA GLY A 288 -13.18 -16.96 -19.61
C GLY A 288 -13.44 -15.46 -19.61
N ASN A 289 -13.27 -14.75 -18.49
CA ASN A 289 -13.35 -13.29 -18.45
C ASN A 289 -11.99 -12.64 -18.68
N ALA A 290 -11.94 -11.59 -19.48
CA ALA A 290 -10.75 -10.78 -19.64
C ALA A 290 -10.47 -9.96 -18.39
N LEU A 291 -9.19 -9.66 -18.16
CA LEU A 291 -8.83 -8.57 -17.26
C LEU A 291 -9.12 -7.26 -18.00
N VAL A 292 -9.80 -6.33 -17.34
CA VAL A 292 -10.10 -5.01 -17.91
C VAL A 292 -9.65 -3.87 -17.01
N PHE A 293 -9.19 -2.79 -17.64
CA PHE A 293 -8.98 -1.50 -16.98
C PHE A 293 -10.02 -0.48 -17.46
N GLY A 294 -10.52 0.33 -16.54
CA GLY A 294 -11.62 1.27 -16.74
C GLY A 294 -13.02 0.69 -16.51
N ARG A 295 -13.15 -0.61 -16.18
CA ARG A 295 -14.41 -1.35 -15.98
C ARG A 295 -14.19 -2.51 -14.98
N ASP A 296 -15.25 -3.27 -14.67
CA ASP A 296 -15.22 -4.51 -13.87
C ASP A 296 -15.13 -5.81 -14.70
N THR A 297 -15.62 -5.81 -15.95
CA THR A 297 -15.58 -6.93 -16.90
C THR A 297 -15.69 -6.42 -18.35
N ASP A 298 -15.45 -7.26 -19.35
CA ASP A 298 -15.75 -6.96 -20.77
C ASP A 298 -17.06 -7.60 -21.25
N VAL A 299 -17.77 -8.30 -20.37
CA VAL A 299 -18.99 -9.01 -20.70
C VAL A 299 -20.21 -8.14 -20.41
N TYR A 300 -20.98 -7.85 -21.46
CA TYR A 300 -22.27 -7.16 -21.34
C TYR A 300 -23.37 -8.12 -20.89
N ALA A 301 -24.28 -7.62 -20.06
CA ALA A 301 -25.53 -8.29 -19.77
C ALA A 301 -26.38 -8.36 -21.05
N ALA A 302 -27.06 -9.48 -21.26
CA ALA A 302 -28.00 -9.63 -22.38
C ALA A 302 -29.22 -8.68 -22.25
N ASP A 303 -29.64 -8.38 -21.02
CA ASP A 303 -30.71 -7.44 -20.69
C ASP A 303 -30.54 -6.93 -19.23
N ASP A 304 -31.45 -6.04 -18.79
CA ASP A 304 -31.45 -5.42 -17.47
C ASP A 304 -32.03 -6.32 -16.35
N SER A 305 -32.45 -7.55 -16.65
CA SER A 305 -32.97 -8.51 -15.67
C SER A 305 -31.88 -9.40 -15.05
N ASN A 306 -30.68 -9.40 -15.63
CA ASN A 306 -29.52 -10.21 -15.23
C ASN A 306 -28.72 -9.65 -14.04
N TYR A 307 -29.35 -8.88 -13.14
CA TYR A 307 -28.70 -8.39 -11.91
C TYR A 307 -28.02 -9.50 -11.10
N GLY A 308 -28.51 -10.75 -11.19
CA GLY A 308 -27.93 -11.90 -10.51
C GLY A 308 -26.60 -12.42 -11.08
N GLU A 309 -26.27 -12.07 -12.33
CA GLU A 309 -25.02 -12.48 -12.99
C GLU A 309 -23.93 -11.39 -12.93
N ASP A 310 -24.29 -10.18 -12.46
CA ASP A 310 -23.42 -8.98 -12.31
C ASP A 310 -22.46 -8.77 -13.48
N LEU A 311 -23.04 -8.84 -14.66
CA LEU A 311 -22.45 -8.43 -15.92
C LEU A 311 -22.64 -6.92 -16.09
N ILE A 312 -21.96 -6.35 -17.08
CA ILE A 312 -22.12 -4.93 -17.32
C ILE A 312 -23.45 -4.66 -17.98
N ILE A 313 -24.33 -4.04 -17.21
CA ILE A 313 -25.58 -3.49 -17.72
C ILE A 313 -25.26 -2.09 -18.24
N PRO A 314 -25.35 -1.83 -19.55
CA PRO A 314 -24.97 -0.55 -20.14
C PRO A 314 -26.06 0.51 -19.91
N LEU A 315 -26.37 0.78 -18.65
CA LEU A 315 -27.34 1.80 -18.23
C LEU A 315 -26.63 3.13 -18.02
N ALA A 316 -27.39 4.23 -18.06
CA ALA A 316 -26.85 5.59 -17.98
C ALA A 316 -26.08 5.89 -16.68
N TRP A 317 -26.34 5.15 -15.60
CA TRP A 317 -25.62 5.25 -14.32
C TRP A 317 -24.39 4.33 -14.24
N GLY A 318 -24.04 3.65 -15.34
CA GLY A 318 -23.16 2.47 -15.37
C GLY A 318 -21.74 2.66 -14.81
N GLY A 319 -21.17 1.55 -14.32
CA GLY A 319 -19.89 1.50 -13.62
C GLY A 319 -18.69 1.32 -14.56
N TYR A 320 -18.11 2.44 -14.96
CA TYR A 320 -16.83 2.53 -15.67
C TYR A 320 -16.04 3.73 -15.13
N LEU A 321 -14.76 3.82 -15.47
CA LEU A 321 -13.89 4.90 -15.01
C LEU A 321 -14.25 6.21 -15.71
N HIS A 322 -14.41 7.26 -14.90
CA HIS A 322 -14.35 8.65 -15.34
C HIS A 322 -13.13 9.29 -14.73
N GLY A 323 -12.05 9.36 -15.50
CA GLY A 323 -10.78 9.84 -14.99
C GLY A 323 -9.57 9.23 -15.66
N TYR A 324 -8.43 9.47 -15.05
CA TYR A 324 -7.12 9.09 -15.54
C TYR A 324 -6.57 7.92 -14.75
N MET A 325 -5.81 7.06 -15.42
CA MET A 325 -5.09 5.95 -14.84
C MET A 325 -3.67 5.90 -15.38
N ASP A 326 -2.75 5.45 -14.54
CA ASP A 326 -1.32 5.39 -14.82
C ASP A 326 -0.66 4.29 -13.94
N GLU A 327 0.47 3.74 -14.39
CA GLU A 327 1.35 2.83 -13.63
C GLU A 327 0.63 1.63 -12.95
N VAL A 328 -0.20 0.91 -13.70
CA VAL A 328 -0.98 -0.24 -13.19
C VAL A 328 -0.07 -1.45 -13.00
N ARG A 329 -0.10 -2.05 -11.80
CA ARG A 329 0.63 -3.27 -11.46
C ARG A 329 -0.23 -4.29 -10.75
N ILE A 330 0.01 -5.56 -11.08
CA ILE A 330 -0.56 -6.72 -10.38
C ILE A 330 0.58 -7.59 -9.89
N TYR A 331 0.52 -8.02 -8.64
CA TYR A 331 1.43 -8.98 -8.05
C TYR A 331 0.69 -10.20 -7.52
N ASN A 332 1.31 -11.37 -7.58
CA ASN A 332 0.77 -12.65 -7.09
C ASN A 332 1.07 -12.92 -5.60
N THR A 333 1.49 -11.89 -4.87
CA THR A 333 1.86 -11.95 -3.46
C THR A 333 1.29 -10.75 -2.70
N VAL A 334 1.30 -10.85 -1.36
CA VAL A 334 0.99 -9.73 -0.47
C VAL A 334 2.25 -8.87 -0.32
N LEU A 335 2.26 -7.68 -0.91
CA LEU A 335 3.36 -6.75 -0.70
C LEU A 335 3.32 -6.15 0.72
N SER A 336 4.49 -5.90 1.27
CA SER A 336 4.61 -5.23 2.57
C SER A 336 4.29 -3.73 2.46
N ALA A 337 3.98 -3.11 3.59
CA ALA A 337 3.82 -1.66 3.64
C ALA A 337 5.05 -0.88 3.16
N THR A 338 6.26 -1.43 3.36
CA THR A 338 7.51 -0.79 2.90
C THR A 338 7.70 -0.90 1.40
N GLN A 339 7.28 -2.01 0.79
CA GLN A 339 7.27 -2.21 -0.66
C GLN A 339 6.27 -1.26 -1.33
N ILE A 340 5.04 -1.16 -0.81
CA ILE A 340 4.03 -0.22 -1.33
C ILE A 340 4.50 1.23 -1.21
N GLN A 341 5.10 1.59 -0.06
CA GLN A 341 5.66 2.93 0.14
C GLN A 341 6.81 3.23 -0.84
N SER A 342 7.70 2.26 -1.09
CA SER A 342 8.81 2.39 -2.06
C SER A 342 8.31 2.63 -3.50
N ILE A 343 7.26 1.90 -3.94
CA ILE A 343 6.60 2.12 -5.23
C ILE A 343 6.12 3.57 -5.32
N PHE A 344 5.31 4.01 -4.34
CA PHE A 344 4.81 5.38 -4.31
C PHE A 344 5.93 6.43 -4.30
N ASP A 345 6.96 6.27 -3.47
CA ASP A 345 8.02 7.27 -3.34
C ASP A 345 8.88 7.40 -4.60
N THR A 346 9.00 6.32 -5.38
CA THR A 346 9.68 6.32 -6.69
C THR A 346 8.85 7.02 -7.77
N GLU A 347 7.53 7.04 -7.59
CA GLU A 347 6.57 7.45 -8.62
C GLU A 347 5.80 8.72 -8.28
N LYS A 348 5.93 9.30 -7.10
CA LYS A 348 5.19 10.51 -6.77
C LYS A 348 5.69 11.75 -7.55
N PRO A 349 4.81 12.72 -7.83
CA PRO A 349 5.15 14.03 -8.42
C PRO A 349 6.24 14.82 -7.70
#